data_AF-A0A1W9K1L8-F1
#
_entry.id   AF-A0A1W9K1L8-F1
#
_cell.length_a   1.000
_cell.length_b   1.000
_cell.length_c   1.000
_cell.angle_alpha   90.00
_cell.angle_beta   90.00
_cell.angle_gamma   90.00
#
_symmetry.space_group_name_H-M   'P 1'
#
loop_
_entity.id
_entity.type
_entity.pdbx_description
1 polymer ?
#
loop_
_entity_poly.entity_id
_entity_poly.type
_entity_poly.pdbx_seq_one_letter_code
_entity_poly.pdbx_strand_id
1 'polypeptide(L)'
;MTLICATAVAAPADINKIFSKLPSITQYERTCLLSSATATELKACIANMPNTEYYSRVRAKSLSRLDQLNTIAADLNASPDLTPMEKFCLFTSTPACMDACVQGWVCP
;
A
#
# COMPACT_ATOMS: atom_id res chain seq x y z
N MET A 1 17.50 7.17 -22.88
CA MET A 1 17.48 6.26 -21.73
C MET A 1 16.86 7.03 -20.59
N THR A 2 15.54 6.95 -20.46
CA THR A 2 14.77 7.77 -19.52
C THR A 2 15.11 7.30 -18.12
N LEU A 3 15.78 8.15 -17.32
CA LEU A 3 16.02 7.88 -15.90
C LEU A 3 14.65 7.71 -15.23
N ILE A 4 14.29 6.47 -14.91
CA ILE A 4 13.23 6.20 -13.96
C ILE A 4 13.84 6.54 -12.60
N CYS A 5 13.71 7.81 -12.19
CA CYS A 5 13.89 8.20 -10.80
C CYS A 5 12.80 7.51 -9.99
N ALA A 6 13.01 6.26 -9.63
CA ALA A 6 12.20 5.56 -8.66
C ALA A 6 12.46 6.25 -7.31
N THR A 7 11.53 7.14 -6.97
CA THR A 7 11.42 7.76 -5.65
C THR A 7 11.15 6.69 -4.59
N ALA A 8 11.49 6.98 -3.34
CA ALA A 8 11.17 6.16 -2.17
C ALA A 8 9.79 5.48 -2.23
N VAL A 9 9.62 4.32 -1.59
CA VAL A 9 8.40 3.47 -1.54
C VAL A 9 7.17 4.16 -0.91
N ALA A 10 7.26 5.45 -0.64
CA ALA A 10 6.21 6.23 -0.01
C ALA A 10 5.20 6.85 -0.99
N ALA A 11 5.20 6.50 -2.29
CA ALA A 11 4.21 7.05 -3.20
C ALA A 11 2.81 6.62 -2.71
N PRO A 12 1.92 7.56 -2.36
CA PRO A 12 0.63 7.20 -1.78
C PRO A 12 -0.24 6.33 -2.73
N ALA A 13 0.06 6.40 -4.02
CA ALA A 13 -0.50 5.52 -5.05
C ALA A 13 -0.18 4.04 -4.82
N ASP A 14 1.02 3.69 -4.33
CA ASP A 14 1.44 2.29 -4.14
C ASP A 14 0.78 1.67 -2.91
N ILE A 15 0.68 2.43 -1.80
CA ILE A 15 -0.02 2.00 -0.59
C ILE A 15 -1.51 1.77 -0.90
N ASN A 16 -2.16 2.73 -1.58
CA ASN A 16 -3.56 2.61 -1.95
C ASN A 16 -3.79 1.43 -2.91
N LYS A 17 -2.88 1.22 -3.88
CA LYS A 17 -2.95 0.10 -4.83
C LYS A 17 -2.84 -1.25 -4.13
N ILE A 18 -1.91 -1.42 -3.19
CA ILE A 18 -1.79 -2.68 -2.43
C ILE A 18 -3.01 -2.87 -1.54
N PHE A 19 -3.44 -1.82 -0.82
CA PHE A 19 -4.62 -1.88 0.03
C PHE A 19 -5.87 -2.30 -0.75
N SER A 20 -6.05 -1.77 -1.98
CA SER A 20 -7.17 -2.12 -2.87
C SER A 20 -7.20 -3.58 -3.36
N LYS A 21 -6.04 -4.24 -3.36
CA LYS A 21 -5.90 -5.65 -3.78
C LYS A 21 -6.13 -6.63 -2.64
N LEU A 22 -6.28 -6.15 -1.40
CA LEU A 22 -6.52 -7.03 -0.26
C LEU A 22 -7.89 -7.72 -0.41
N PRO A 23 -7.96 -9.06 -0.29
CA PRO A 23 -9.16 -9.84 -0.60
C PRO A 23 -10.34 -9.56 0.33
N SER A 24 -10.12 -8.84 1.43
CA SER A 24 -11.12 -8.62 2.46
C SER A 24 -11.47 -7.14 2.68
N ILE A 25 -11.29 -6.29 1.68
CA ILE A 25 -11.79 -4.90 1.75
C ILE A 25 -13.30 -4.86 1.52
N THR A 26 -13.98 -4.09 2.35
CA THR A 26 -15.41 -3.81 2.29
C THR A 26 -15.73 -2.77 1.21
N GLN A 27 -17.02 -2.62 0.90
CA GLN A 27 -17.49 -1.60 -0.04
C GLN A 27 -17.16 -0.19 0.44
N TYR A 28 -17.21 0.08 1.75
CA TYR A 28 -16.85 1.39 2.29
C TYR A 28 -15.37 1.69 2.10
N GLU A 29 -14.48 0.73 2.33
CA GLU A 29 -13.04 0.88 2.07
C GLU A 29 -12.76 1.16 0.60
N ARG A 30 -13.50 0.52 -0.33
CA ARG A 30 -13.42 0.83 -1.76
C ARG A 30 -13.84 2.26 -2.07
N THR A 31 -14.93 2.74 -1.47
CA THR A 31 -15.34 4.15 -1.61
C THR A 31 -14.27 5.09 -1.08
N CYS A 32 -13.67 4.78 0.07
CA CYS A 32 -12.56 5.55 0.61
C CYS A 32 -11.36 5.60 -0.33
N LEU A 33 -10.97 4.46 -0.90
CA LEU A 33 -9.88 4.36 -1.87
C LEU A 33 -10.13 5.21 -3.13
N LEU A 34 -11.37 5.30 -3.60
CA LEU A 34 -11.75 6.14 -4.75
C LEU A 34 -11.70 7.63 -4.42
N SER A 35 -11.91 8.01 -3.17
CA SER A 35 -11.90 9.40 -2.71
C SER A 35 -10.56 9.89 -2.16
N SER A 36 -9.61 8.98 -1.86
CA SER A 36 -8.32 9.32 -1.25
C SER A 36 -7.21 9.40 -2.28
N ALA A 37 -6.48 10.51 -2.32
CA ALA A 37 -5.26 10.63 -3.11
C ALA A 37 -4.02 10.14 -2.33
N THR A 38 -4.10 10.13 -0.99
CA THR A 38 -2.99 9.79 -0.09
C THR A 38 -3.33 8.75 0.98
N ALA A 39 -2.31 8.11 1.56
CA ALA A 39 -2.47 7.20 2.70
C ALA A 39 -3.07 7.91 3.93
N THR A 40 -2.76 9.20 4.13
CA THR A 40 -3.34 10.02 5.21
C THR A 40 -4.83 10.26 4.99
N GLU A 41 -5.25 10.58 3.76
CA GLU A 41 -6.67 10.75 3.42
C GLU A 41 -7.43 9.43 3.50
N LEU A 42 -6.82 8.32 3.09
CA LEU A 42 -7.39 6.99 3.25
C LEU A 42 -7.62 6.67 4.73
N LYS A 43 -6.63 6.96 5.58
CA LYS A 43 -6.74 6.81 7.05
C LYS A 43 -7.89 7.65 7.61
N ALA A 44 -7.99 8.91 7.19
CA ALA A 44 -9.06 9.81 7.62
C ALA A 44 -10.44 9.31 7.17
N CYS A 45 -10.58 8.83 5.94
CA CYS A 45 -11.84 8.28 5.44
C CYS A 45 -12.26 7.02 6.22
N ILE A 46 -11.34 6.07 6.45
CA ILE A 46 -11.61 4.86 7.23
C ILE A 46 -11.99 5.22 8.67
N ALA A 47 -11.35 6.23 9.26
CA ALA A 47 -11.68 6.71 10.61
C ALA A 47 -13.12 7.24 10.72
N ASN A 48 -13.65 7.81 9.64
CA ASN A 48 -15.01 8.33 9.53
C ASN A 48 -16.08 7.28 9.21
N MET A 49 -15.74 5.98 9.25
CA MET A 49 -16.74 4.91 9.14
C MET A 49 -17.86 5.07 10.19
N PRO A 50 -19.12 4.75 9.83
CA PRO A 50 -20.25 4.80 10.77
C PRO A 50 -19.96 3.98 12.03
N ASN A 51 -20.30 4.50 13.21
CA ASN A 51 -19.93 3.88 14.48
C ASN A 51 -20.91 2.76 14.89
N THR A 52 -21.04 1.73 14.05
CA THR A 52 -21.77 0.49 14.37
C THR A 52 -20.81 -0.58 14.86
N GLU A 53 -21.31 -1.65 15.50
CA GLU A 53 -20.46 -2.76 15.96
C GLU A 53 -19.70 -3.42 14.80
N TYR A 54 -20.39 -3.64 13.68
CA TYR A 54 -19.78 -4.18 12.46
C TYR A 54 -18.67 -3.27 11.93
N TYR A 55 -18.97 -1.99 11.70
CA TYR A 55 -18.00 -1.03 11.15
C TYR A 55 -16.86 -0.70 12.11
N SER A 56 -17.06 -0.82 13.43
CA SER A 56 -15.99 -0.65 14.41
C SER A 56 -14.90 -1.73 14.27
N ARG A 57 -15.31 -2.98 14.06
CA ARG A 57 -14.38 -4.10 13.80
C ARG A 57 -13.67 -3.95 12.46
N VAL A 58 -14.40 -3.54 11.42
CA VAL A 58 -13.82 -3.26 10.10
C VAL A 58 -12.80 -2.13 10.21
N ARG A 59 -13.18 -0.97 10.77
CA ARG A 59 -12.29 0.18 10.98
C ARG A 59 -10.99 -0.21 11.67
N ALA A 60 -11.06 -0.93 12.79
CA ALA A 60 -9.86 -1.35 13.53
C ALA A 60 -8.94 -2.23 12.67
N LYS A 61 -9.50 -3.19 11.94
CA LYS A 61 -8.75 -4.08 11.04
C LYS A 61 -8.11 -3.31 9.87
N SER A 62 -8.87 -2.41 9.25
CA SER A 62 -8.42 -1.59 8.13
C SER A 62 -7.31 -0.63 8.53
N LEU A 63 -7.45 0.05 9.67
CA LEU A 63 -6.43 0.95 10.20
C LEU A 63 -5.15 0.20 10.56
N SER A 64 -5.26 -0.97 11.20
CA SER A 64 -4.09 -1.81 11.53
C SER A 64 -3.32 -2.23 10.29
N ARG A 65 -4.01 -2.60 9.20
CA ARG A 65 -3.36 -2.96 7.92
C ARG A 65 -2.68 -1.78 7.26
N LEU A 66 -3.33 -0.62 7.27
CA LEU A 66 -2.76 0.60 6.72
C LEU A 66 -1.50 1.00 7.50
N ASP A 67 -1.52 0.84 8.82
CA ASP A 67 -0.36 1.07 9.67
C ASP A 67 0.79 0.10 9.33
N GLN A 68 0.51 -1.20 9.21
CA GLN A 68 1.49 -2.20 8.78
C GLN A 68 2.12 -1.87 7.43
N LEU A 69 1.33 -1.46 6.43
CA LEU A 69 1.86 -1.06 5.12
C LEU A 69 2.76 0.17 5.22
N ASN A 70 2.40 1.15 6.06
CA ASN A 70 3.25 2.33 6.30
C ASN A 70 4.56 1.95 7.01
N THR A 71 4.52 1.02 7.98
CA THR A 71 5.72 0.51 8.65
C THR A 71 6.64 -0.21 7.67
N ILE A 72 6.10 -1.12 6.85
CA ILE A 72 6.89 -1.84 5.83
C ILE A 72 7.52 -0.85 4.84
N ALA A 73 6.76 0.16 4.39
CA ALA A 73 7.30 1.18 3.50
C ALA A 73 8.42 2.00 4.17
N ALA A 74 8.28 2.33 5.45
CA ALA A 74 9.30 3.04 6.23
C ALA A 74 10.57 2.18 6.40
N ASP A 75 10.43 0.91 6.75
CA ASP A 75 11.54 -0.03 6.93
C ASP A 75 12.31 -0.25 5.62
N LEU A 76 11.59 -0.45 4.50
CA LEU A 76 12.21 -0.56 3.19
C LEU A 76 12.94 0.72 2.79
N ASN A 77 12.38 1.90 3.08
CA ASN A 77 13.03 3.17 2.79
C ASN A 77 14.27 3.41 3.67
N ALA A 78 14.25 2.96 4.93
CA ALA A 78 15.37 3.07 5.86
C ALA A 78 16.53 2.10 5.53
N SER A 79 16.29 1.04 4.76
CA SER A 79 17.36 0.13 4.33
C SER A 79 18.28 0.82 3.29
N PRO A 80 19.57 1.02 3.60
CA PRO A 80 20.51 1.67 2.69
C PRO A 80 21.00 0.74 1.57
N ASP A 81 20.90 -0.58 1.77
CA ASP A 81 21.46 -1.61 0.88
C ASP A 81 20.57 -1.94 -0.31
N LEU A 82 19.30 -1.53 -0.28
CA LEU A 82 18.34 -1.79 -1.34
C LEU A 82 18.27 -0.61 -2.32
N THR A 83 18.30 -0.91 -3.61
CA THR A 83 17.99 0.07 -4.65
C THR A 83 16.50 0.45 -4.62
N PRO A 84 16.11 1.63 -5.12
CA PRO A 84 14.71 2.03 -5.15
C PRO A 84 13.78 1.03 -5.87
N MET A 85 14.29 0.36 -6.91
CA MET A 85 13.56 -0.68 -7.64
C MET A 85 13.32 -1.92 -6.78
N GLU A 86 14.34 -2.39 -6.06
CA GLU A 86 14.20 -3.53 -5.14
C GLU A 86 13.23 -3.21 -4.00
N LYS A 87 13.30 -2.00 -3.45
CA LYS A 87 12.34 -1.54 -2.42
C LYS A 87 10.90 -1.55 -2.96
N PHE A 88 10.69 -1.04 -4.18
CA PHE A 88 9.38 -1.07 -4.83
C PHE A 88 8.88 -2.50 -5.08
N CYS A 89 9.75 -3.40 -5.54
CA CYS A 89 9.37 -4.79 -5.81
C CYS A 89 9.07 -5.58 -4.55
N LEU A 90 9.88 -5.42 -3.49
CA LEU A 90 9.59 -5.99 -2.16
C LEU A 90 8.26 -5.52 -1.59
N PHE A 91 7.88 -4.27 -1.88
CA PHE A 91 6.63 -3.69 -1.39
C PHE A 91 5.40 -4.17 -2.16
N THR A 92 5.50 -4.29 -3.48
CA THR A 92 4.34 -4.48 -4.38
C THR A 92 4.15 -5.91 -4.87
N SER A 93 5.20 -6.74 -4.82
CA SER A 93 5.21 -8.07 -5.43
C SER A 93 5.19 -9.16 -4.37
N THR A 94 4.59 -10.30 -4.70
CA THR A 94 4.79 -11.52 -3.91
C THR A 94 6.26 -11.96 -4.04
N PRO A 95 6.80 -12.78 -3.11
CA PRO A 95 8.16 -13.30 -3.23
C PRO A 95 8.43 -13.98 -4.58
N ALA A 96 7.42 -14.65 -5.15
CA ALA A 96 7.49 -15.29 -6.46
C ALA A 96 7.58 -14.30 -7.64
N CYS A 97 7.16 -13.04 -7.44
CA CYS A 97 7.13 -12.00 -8.46
C CYS A 97 8.28 -10.99 -8.34
N MET A 98 9.14 -11.11 -7.32
CA MET A 98 10.20 -10.14 -7.06
C MET A 98 11.23 -10.06 -8.19
N ASP A 99 11.78 -11.20 -8.62
CA ASP A 99 12.81 -11.24 -9.67
C ASP A 99 12.27 -10.69 -11.00
N ALA A 100 11.03 -11.06 -11.35
CA ALA A 100 10.35 -10.51 -12.52
C ALA A 100 10.17 -8.99 -12.40
N CYS A 101 9.75 -8.50 -11.24
CA CYS A 101 9.58 -7.08 -10.99
C CYS A 101 10.90 -6.29 -11.11
N VAL A 102 12.00 -6.78 -10.51
CA VAL A 102 13.31 -6.10 -10.55
C VAL A 102 13.84 -6.01 -11.99
N GLN A 103 13.58 -7.04 -12.79
CA GLN A 103 13.95 -7.06 -14.21
C GLN A 103 13.01 -6.22 -15.10
N GLY A 104 11.92 -5.65 -14.55
CA GLY A 104 10.92 -4.86 -15.28
C GLY A 104 9.88 -5.70 -16.04
N TRP A 105 9.70 -6.96 -15.68
CA TRP A 105 8.74 -7.89 -16.29
C TRP A 105 7.42 -7.88 -15.52
N VAL A 106 6.32 -8.07 -16.24
CA VAL A 106 5.00 -8.24 -15.62
C VAL A 106 4.93 -9.66 -15.06
N CYS A 107 4.68 -9.79 -13.76
CA CYS A 107 4.41 -11.09 -13.16
C CYS A 107 3.05 -11.60 -13.66
N PRO A 108 2.97 -12.84 -14.20
CA PRO A 108 1.70 -13.43 -14.64
C PRO A 108 0.72 -13.70 -13.50
#